data_AF-A0A0C2ZC76-F1
#
_entry.id   AF-A0A0C2ZC76-F1
#
_cell.length_a   1.000
_cell.length_b   1.000
_cell.length_c   1.000
_cell.angle_alpha   90.00
_cell.angle_beta   90.00
_cell.angle_gamma   90.00
#
_symmetry.space_group_name_H-M   'P 1'
#
loop_
_entity.id
_entity.type
_entity.pdbx_description
1 polymer ?
#
loop_
_entity_poly.entity_id
_entity_poly.type
_entity_poly.pdbx_seq_one_letter_code
_entity_poly.pdbx_strand_id
1 'polypeptide(L)'
;MKLKTIISILALFTIFGNAKIVNLDDLSAMITSGEKDYYIWKFISSPNTTTEDAQKAIEQASYINGSMAKAYAKKTGVYIKAGTFCKTSDCAPPPPSNSTVQGNRYFYQGIKFVKSNEIEQALSYFNYSRQITDKPQDRDRATFWVYLLSQDKKYLDMLNESKDVNIYSLLGADFANIEYPKTITPKFKDVKISGFDITDPIHWARLKQKIFDPNTNLDDLAEKFKYDITTPHYSYIRSVATKYTEIYYPLPYRDALRSLPIERQAILYAIARQESRFIPASVSRSFALGMMQIMPFLIKHIASERGESVNLDDIFDPYKALQYSNHHLNYLDKYLHHPLFTAYAYNAGIGFTRRLIRRNDMFKTTGPYEPYLSIERVENAEAREYGKKVLTNYVVYMNKLGSPTRMYPLVQMLNNGQK
;
A
#
# COMPACT_ATOMS: atom_id res chain seq x y z
N MET A 1 -31.49 19.03 -53.36
CA MET A 1 -31.84 19.59 -52.03
C MET A 1 -32.67 18.55 -51.26
N LYS A 2 -32.05 17.79 -50.35
CA LYS A 2 -32.68 17.08 -49.21
C LYS A 2 -31.54 16.51 -48.35
N LEU A 3 -31.24 17.24 -47.28
CA LEU A 3 -30.27 16.92 -46.24
C LEU A 3 -30.84 15.74 -45.41
N LYS A 4 -30.13 14.61 -45.33
CA LYS A 4 -30.45 13.57 -44.34
C LYS A 4 -29.48 13.68 -43.17
N THR A 5 -29.99 14.26 -42.09
CA THR A 5 -29.35 14.35 -40.78
C THR A 5 -29.12 12.93 -40.24
N ILE A 6 -27.86 12.52 -40.09
CA ILE A 6 -27.50 11.30 -39.37
C ILE A 6 -27.43 11.68 -37.89
N ILE A 7 -28.46 11.29 -37.14
CA ILE A 7 -28.47 11.37 -35.67
C ILE A 7 -27.74 10.12 -35.18
N SER A 8 -26.49 10.29 -34.76
CA SER A 8 -25.76 9.26 -34.00
C SER A 8 -26.36 9.19 -32.60
N ILE A 9 -27.18 8.17 -32.35
CA ILE A 9 -27.65 7.82 -31.02
C ILE A 9 -26.46 7.22 -30.26
N LEU A 10 -25.83 8.03 -29.42
CA LEU A 10 -24.84 7.58 -28.46
C LEU A 10 -25.59 6.80 -27.37
N ALA A 11 -25.62 5.47 -27.47
CA ALA A 11 -26.14 4.61 -26.42
C ALA A 11 -25.22 4.71 -25.21
N LEU A 12 -25.60 5.52 -24.22
CA LEU A 12 -25.06 5.42 -22.87
C LEU A 12 -25.45 4.04 -22.32
N PHE A 13 -24.54 3.08 -22.41
CA PHE A 13 -24.60 1.88 -21.58
C PHE A 13 -24.30 2.30 -20.14
N THR A 14 -25.35 2.67 -19.40
CA THR A 14 -25.31 2.65 -17.94
C THR A 14 -25.28 1.18 -17.52
N ILE A 15 -24.08 0.65 -17.28
CA ILE A 15 -23.91 -0.60 -16.54
C ILE A 15 -24.35 -0.26 -15.11
N PHE A 16 -25.61 -0.54 -14.79
CA PHE A 16 -26.04 -0.61 -13.40
C PHE A 16 -25.29 -1.78 -12.78
N GLY A 17 -24.21 -1.50 -12.06
CA GLY A 17 -23.62 -2.46 -11.14
C GLY A 17 -24.70 -2.84 -10.14
N ASN A 18 -25.23 -4.06 -10.24
CA ASN A 18 -26.08 -4.61 -9.19
C ASN A 18 -25.24 -4.67 -7.93
N ALA A 19 -25.41 -3.71 -7.03
CA ALA A 19 -24.89 -3.81 -5.68
C ALA A 19 -25.38 -5.16 -5.13
N LYS A 20 -24.46 -6.06 -4.81
CA LYS A 20 -24.80 -7.37 -4.25
C LYS A 20 -25.60 -7.11 -2.98
N ILE A 21 -26.92 -7.33 -3.03
CA ILE A 21 -27.77 -7.26 -1.85
C ILE A 21 -27.39 -8.50 -1.06
N VAL A 22 -26.60 -8.29 -0.01
CA VAL A 22 -26.16 -9.37 0.86
C VAL A 22 -27.24 -9.56 1.92
N ASN A 23 -27.87 -10.73 1.94
CA ASN A 23 -28.72 -11.17 3.06
C ASN A 23 -27.93 -12.09 4.01
N LEU A 24 -28.56 -12.58 5.07
CA LEU A 24 -27.90 -13.48 6.03
C LEU A 24 -27.46 -14.82 5.41
N ASP A 25 -28.21 -15.35 4.45
CA ASP A 25 -27.88 -16.61 3.77
C ASP A 25 -26.64 -16.43 2.87
N ASP A 26 -26.56 -15.28 2.18
CA ASP A 26 -25.38 -14.91 1.40
C ASP A 26 -24.13 -14.83 2.28
N LEU A 27 -24.23 -14.20 3.46
CA LEU A 27 -23.12 -14.16 4.43
C LEU A 27 -22.73 -15.57 4.86
N SER A 28 -23.73 -16.42 5.13
CA SER A 28 -23.52 -17.80 5.61
C SER A 28 -22.81 -18.66 4.56
N ALA A 29 -23.05 -18.41 3.26
CA ALA A 29 -22.38 -19.09 2.16
C ALA A 29 -20.94 -18.60 1.90
N MET A 30 -20.54 -17.43 2.43
CA MET A 30 -19.18 -16.91 2.29
C MET A 30 -18.20 -17.62 3.23
N ILE A 31 -16.99 -17.88 2.74
CA ILE A 31 -15.89 -18.39 3.56
C ILE A 31 -15.46 -17.37 4.62
N THR A 32 -15.12 -17.86 5.81
CA THR A 32 -14.57 -17.03 6.89
C THR A 32 -13.31 -16.31 6.44
N SER A 33 -13.35 -14.98 6.44
CA SER A 33 -12.28 -14.11 5.93
C SER A 33 -12.52 -12.65 6.32
N GLY A 34 -11.47 -11.81 6.25
CA GLY A 34 -11.63 -10.35 6.41
C GLY A 34 -12.51 -9.72 5.32
N GLU A 35 -12.55 -10.32 4.14
CA GLU A 35 -13.46 -9.94 3.06
C GLU A 35 -14.93 -10.24 3.41
N LYS A 36 -15.22 -11.40 4.04
CA LYS A 36 -16.54 -11.67 4.61
C LYS A 36 -16.88 -10.68 5.73
N ASP A 37 -15.92 -10.34 6.59
CA ASP A 37 -16.13 -9.37 7.67
C ASP A 37 -16.51 -7.97 7.15
N TYR A 38 -15.97 -7.58 6.00
CA TYR A 38 -16.42 -6.37 5.31
C TYR A 38 -17.89 -6.45 4.89
N TYR A 39 -18.34 -7.57 4.32
CA TYR A 39 -19.75 -7.75 3.97
C TYR A 39 -20.67 -7.82 5.19
N ILE A 40 -20.22 -8.42 6.30
CA ILE A 40 -20.93 -8.38 7.59
C ILE A 40 -21.06 -6.94 8.08
N TRP A 41 -19.99 -6.15 8.05
CA TRP A 41 -20.03 -4.73 8.40
C TRP A 41 -20.97 -3.93 7.50
N LYS A 42 -20.92 -4.16 6.18
CA LYS A 42 -21.79 -3.50 5.20
C LYS A 42 -23.27 -3.86 5.45
N PHE A 43 -23.56 -5.13 5.72
CA PHE A 43 -24.88 -5.62 6.10
C PHE A 43 -25.38 -4.93 7.37
N ILE A 44 -24.64 -5.02 8.48
CA ILE A 44 -25.04 -4.39 9.76
C ILE A 44 -25.24 -2.87 9.63
N SER A 45 -24.40 -2.21 8.81
CA SER A 45 -24.48 -0.76 8.57
C SER A 45 -25.67 -0.34 7.72
N SER A 46 -26.35 -1.28 7.05
CA SER A 46 -27.51 -1.00 6.21
C SER A 46 -28.70 -0.49 7.06
N PRO A 47 -29.42 0.54 6.61
CA PRO A 47 -30.66 0.96 7.25
C PRO A 47 -31.69 -0.17 7.38
N ASN A 48 -31.75 -1.08 6.40
CA ASN A 48 -32.76 -2.13 6.31
C ASN A 48 -32.49 -3.35 7.19
N THR A 49 -31.30 -3.47 7.77
CA THR A 49 -30.95 -4.61 8.64
C THR A 49 -31.59 -4.45 10.01
N THR A 50 -32.28 -5.49 10.47
CA THR A 50 -32.92 -5.54 11.80
C THR A 50 -31.89 -5.76 12.91
N THR A 51 -32.27 -5.51 14.16
CA THR A 51 -31.43 -5.81 15.34
C THR A 51 -31.12 -7.30 15.44
N GLU A 52 -32.11 -8.17 15.20
CA GLU A 52 -31.96 -9.63 15.23
C GLU A 52 -30.99 -10.11 14.14
N ASP A 53 -31.13 -9.60 12.92
CA ASP A 53 -30.23 -9.97 11.83
C ASP A 53 -28.81 -9.47 12.07
N ALA A 54 -28.66 -8.29 12.69
CA ALA A 54 -27.34 -7.78 13.05
C ALA A 54 -26.66 -8.67 14.10
N GLN A 55 -27.41 -9.21 15.07
CA GLN A 55 -26.92 -10.18 16.05
C GLN A 55 -26.47 -11.48 15.38
N LYS A 56 -27.26 -12.03 14.44
CA LYS A 56 -26.88 -13.23 13.68
C LYS A 56 -25.67 -13.00 12.77
N ALA A 57 -25.58 -11.83 12.15
CA ALA A 57 -24.48 -11.50 11.23
C ALA A 57 -23.15 -11.35 11.97
N ILE A 58 -23.13 -10.68 13.13
CA ILE A 58 -21.88 -10.44 13.88
C ILE A 58 -21.25 -11.74 14.39
N GLU A 59 -22.05 -12.76 14.68
CA GLU A 59 -21.58 -14.09 15.11
C GLU A 59 -20.77 -14.83 14.05
N GLN A 60 -20.94 -14.45 12.78
CA GLN A 60 -20.21 -15.02 11.65
C GLN A 60 -18.85 -14.33 11.40
N ALA A 61 -18.56 -13.22 12.11
CA ALA A 61 -17.35 -12.45 11.88
C ALA A 61 -16.10 -13.19 12.37
N SER A 62 -15.03 -13.13 11.57
CA SER A 62 -13.72 -13.66 11.93
C SER A 62 -12.93 -12.69 12.81
N TYR A 63 -13.17 -11.39 12.65
CA TYR A 63 -12.54 -10.32 13.40
C TYR A 63 -13.45 -9.07 13.48
N ILE A 64 -13.59 -8.51 14.69
CA ILE A 64 -14.38 -7.28 14.91
C ILE A 64 -13.44 -6.07 15.03
N ASN A 65 -13.37 -5.27 13.97
CA ASN A 65 -12.65 -4.00 13.99
C ASN A 65 -13.49 -2.86 14.61
N GLY A 66 -12.87 -1.68 14.78
CA GLY A 66 -13.57 -0.51 15.35
C GLY A 66 -14.76 0.00 14.52
N SER A 67 -14.72 -0.15 13.19
CA SER A 67 -15.83 0.25 12.30
C SER A 67 -17.03 -0.68 12.47
N MET A 68 -16.79 -1.99 12.55
CA MET A 68 -17.79 -3.03 12.81
C MET A 68 -18.40 -2.87 14.20
N ALA A 69 -17.58 -2.71 15.24
CA ALA A 69 -18.06 -2.49 16.60
C ALA A 69 -18.98 -1.25 16.70
N LYS A 70 -18.61 -0.14 16.04
CA LYS A 70 -19.43 1.08 15.99
C LYS A 70 -20.75 0.86 15.25
N ALA A 71 -20.71 0.21 14.09
CA ALA A 71 -21.90 -0.08 13.31
C ALA A 71 -22.88 -0.98 14.09
N TYR A 72 -22.35 -2.01 14.75
CA TYR A 72 -23.12 -2.93 15.58
C TYR A 72 -23.75 -2.20 16.77
N ALA A 73 -22.97 -1.44 17.55
CA ALA A 73 -23.48 -0.68 18.69
C ALA A 73 -24.57 0.32 18.28
N LYS A 74 -24.42 1.00 17.13
CA LYS A 74 -25.44 1.88 16.59
C LYS A 74 -26.73 1.14 16.24
N LYS A 75 -26.64 -0.11 15.79
CA LYS A 75 -27.78 -0.91 15.34
C LYS A 75 -28.51 -1.59 16.50
N THR A 76 -27.78 -2.09 17.50
CA THR A 76 -28.33 -2.95 18.55
C THR A 76 -28.35 -2.31 19.94
N GLY A 77 -27.64 -1.19 20.14
CA GLY A 77 -27.39 -0.60 21.46
C GLY A 77 -26.31 -1.33 22.27
N VAL A 78 -25.79 -2.47 21.78
CA VAL A 78 -24.81 -3.29 22.51
C VAL A 78 -23.39 -2.93 22.09
N TYR A 79 -22.56 -2.57 23.05
CA TYR A 79 -21.15 -2.30 22.81
C TYR A 79 -20.33 -3.59 22.79
N ILE A 80 -19.54 -3.77 21.73
CA ILE A 80 -18.53 -4.83 21.62
C ILE A 80 -17.14 -4.18 21.54
N LYS A 81 -16.17 -4.72 22.29
CA LYS A 81 -14.79 -4.23 22.26
C LYS A 81 -14.13 -4.63 20.93
N ALA A 82 -13.60 -3.68 20.19
CA ALA A 82 -12.80 -3.95 18.99
C ALA A 82 -11.57 -4.83 19.32
N GLY A 83 -11.21 -5.73 18.41
CA GLY A 83 -10.17 -6.74 18.62
C GLY A 83 -10.63 -7.98 19.39
N THR A 84 -11.95 -8.14 19.57
CA THR A 84 -12.56 -9.33 20.20
C THR A 84 -13.03 -10.31 19.13
N PHE A 85 -12.82 -11.61 19.42
CA PHE A 85 -13.03 -12.81 18.58
C PHE A 85 -11.97 -13.07 17.50
N CYS A 86 -11.13 -14.08 17.80
CA CYS A 86 -10.46 -15.00 16.87
C CYS A 86 -10.88 -16.41 17.30
N LYS A 87 -11.64 -17.15 16.48
CA LYS A 87 -11.98 -18.56 16.76
C LYS A 87 -10.92 -19.56 16.28
N THR A 88 -9.91 -19.11 15.54
CA THR A 88 -8.83 -19.96 15.01
C THR A 88 -7.47 -19.47 15.48
N SER A 89 -6.52 -20.40 15.61
CA SER A 89 -5.12 -20.18 16.04
C SER A 89 -4.29 -19.30 15.08
N ASP A 90 -4.84 -18.91 13.93
CA ASP A 90 -4.06 -18.47 12.77
C ASP A 90 -4.11 -16.95 12.50
N CYS A 91 -4.75 -16.17 13.39
CA CYS A 91 -5.08 -14.77 13.07
C CYS A 91 -4.25 -13.69 13.78
N ALA A 92 -3.20 -14.05 14.54
CA ALA A 92 -2.20 -13.07 14.93
C ALA A 92 -1.13 -12.98 13.84
N PRO A 93 -0.80 -11.81 13.27
CA PRO A 93 0.46 -11.69 12.56
C PRO A 93 1.56 -12.12 13.54
N PRO A 94 2.54 -12.93 13.12
CA PRO A 94 3.60 -13.36 14.02
C PRO A 94 4.19 -12.09 14.67
N PRO A 95 4.41 -12.10 16.00
CA PRO A 95 5.05 -10.97 16.65
C PRO A 95 6.35 -10.69 15.88
N PRO A 96 6.72 -9.41 15.70
CA PRO A 96 7.99 -9.09 15.09
C PRO A 96 9.08 -9.88 15.81
N SER A 97 10.00 -10.46 15.05
CA SER A 97 11.08 -11.25 15.61
C SER A 97 11.79 -10.44 16.70
N ASN A 98 12.26 -11.13 17.74
CA ASN A 98 12.97 -10.49 18.84
C ASN A 98 14.18 -9.68 18.32
N SER A 99 14.83 -10.17 17.26
CA SER A 99 15.87 -9.49 16.47
C SER A 99 15.39 -8.19 15.83
N THR A 100 14.26 -8.17 15.12
CA THR A 100 13.70 -6.94 14.53
C THR A 100 13.42 -5.88 15.61
N VAL A 101 12.81 -6.25 16.73
CA VAL A 101 12.47 -5.30 17.81
C VAL A 101 13.73 -4.71 18.44
N GLN A 102 14.70 -5.57 18.78
CA GLN A 102 15.97 -5.13 19.34
C GLN A 102 16.77 -4.30 18.34
N GLY A 103 16.90 -4.74 17.10
CA GLY A 103 17.60 -4.02 16.02
C GLY A 103 17.07 -2.61 15.85
N ASN A 104 15.74 -2.43 15.83
CA ASN A 104 15.10 -1.12 15.78
C ASN A 104 15.39 -0.27 17.02
N ARG A 105 15.39 -0.86 18.23
CA ARG A 105 15.75 -0.14 19.47
C ARG A 105 17.16 0.45 19.39
N TYR A 106 18.16 -0.35 18.99
CA TYR A 106 19.53 0.13 18.84
C TYR A 106 19.66 1.18 17.74
N PHE A 107 18.94 1.00 16.63
CA PHE A 107 18.91 2.00 15.55
C PHE A 107 18.47 3.37 16.06
N TYR A 108 17.36 3.47 16.78
CA TYR A 108 16.88 4.76 17.29
C TYR A 108 17.75 5.34 18.41
N GLN A 109 18.51 4.52 19.14
CA GLN A 109 19.54 5.04 20.04
C GLN A 109 20.70 5.67 19.24
N GLY A 110 21.13 5.03 18.14
CA GLY A 110 22.08 5.64 17.20
C GLY A 110 21.62 7.00 16.68
N ILE A 111 20.34 7.13 16.30
CA ILE A 111 19.75 8.41 15.89
C ILE A 111 19.81 9.47 16.99
N LYS A 112 19.66 9.10 18.27
CA LYS A 112 19.82 10.05 19.38
C LYS A 112 21.27 10.55 19.49
N PHE A 113 22.25 9.65 19.38
CA PHE A 113 23.66 10.02 19.41
C PHE A 113 24.05 10.90 18.21
N VAL A 114 23.50 10.66 17.01
CA VAL A 114 23.66 11.57 15.86
C VAL A 114 23.18 12.98 16.20
N LYS A 115 22.03 13.12 16.86
CA LYS A 115 21.51 14.44 17.27
C LYS A 115 22.36 15.13 18.32
N SER A 116 22.99 14.38 19.21
CA SER A 116 23.92 14.89 20.23
C SER A 116 25.33 15.11 19.69
N ASN A 117 25.58 14.88 18.39
CA ASN A 117 26.91 14.92 17.77
C ASN A 117 27.93 13.93 18.36
N GLU A 118 27.45 12.81 18.91
CA GLU A 118 28.24 11.71 19.49
C GLU A 118 28.47 10.62 18.44
N ILE A 119 29.35 10.89 17.47
CA ILE A 119 29.47 10.08 16.24
C ILE A 119 29.98 8.66 16.49
N GLU A 120 30.94 8.48 17.39
CA GLU A 120 31.49 7.15 17.71
C GLU A 120 30.44 6.23 18.35
N GLN A 121 29.66 6.77 19.29
CA GLN A 121 28.52 6.08 19.89
C GLN A 121 27.48 5.74 18.82
N ALA A 122 27.13 6.70 17.96
CA ALA A 122 26.18 6.47 16.87
C ALA A 122 26.63 5.31 15.97
N LEU A 123 27.91 5.30 15.55
CA LEU A 123 28.51 4.22 14.74
C LEU A 123 28.43 2.85 15.42
N SER A 124 28.72 2.78 16.72
CA SER A 124 28.62 1.54 17.50
C SER A 124 27.19 0.98 17.50
N TYR A 125 26.20 1.84 17.77
CA TYR A 125 24.80 1.44 17.82
C TYR A 125 24.23 1.03 16.45
N PHE A 126 24.60 1.74 15.38
CA PHE A 126 24.19 1.35 14.02
C PHE A 126 24.85 0.05 13.57
N ASN A 127 26.13 -0.17 13.88
CA ASN A 127 26.79 -1.44 13.57
C ASN A 127 26.14 -2.61 14.30
N TYR A 128 25.80 -2.45 15.58
CA TYR A 128 25.10 -3.49 16.34
C TYR A 128 23.72 -3.77 15.74
N SER A 129 22.93 -2.71 15.48
CA SER A 129 21.62 -2.83 14.81
C SER A 129 21.69 -3.60 13.49
N ARG A 130 22.68 -3.28 12.65
CA ARG A 130 22.95 -3.95 11.36
C ARG A 130 23.23 -5.44 11.52
N GLN A 131 23.99 -5.82 12.54
CA GLN A 131 24.39 -7.22 12.78
C GLN A 131 23.23 -8.09 13.27
N ILE A 132 22.34 -7.55 14.10
CA ILE A 132 21.29 -8.34 14.74
C ILE A 132 19.96 -8.36 13.97
N THR A 133 19.76 -7.45 13.00
CA THR A 133 18.51 -7.38 12.26
C THR A 133 18.41 -8.45 11.17
N ASP A 134 17.26 -9.11 11.12
CA ASP A 134 16.92 -10.16 10.17
C ASP A 134 16.31 -9.63 8.87
N LYS A 135 15.66 -8.47 8.92
CA LYS A 135 15.04 -7.82 7.76
C LYS A 135 16.09 -7.12 6.88
N PRO A 136 16.16 -7.42 5.58
CA PRO A 136 17.09 -6.75 4.65
C PRO A 136 16.97 -5.22 4.68
N GLN A 137 15.76 -4.67 4.59
CA GLN A 137 15.53 -3.22 4.64
C GLN A 137 16.10 -2.56 5.92
N ASP A 138 15.93 -3.19 7.09
CA ASP A 138 16.45 -2.64 8.35
C ASP A 138 17.98 -2.74 8.42
N ARG A 139 18.57 -3.78 7.79
CA ARG A 139 20.02 -3.94 7.65
C ARG A 139 20.59 -2.87 6.75
N ASP A 140 19.98 -2.63 5.60
CA ASP A 140 20.40 -1.62 4.63
C ASP A 140 20.27 -0.23 5.25
N ARG A 141 19.18 0.03 6.00
CA ARG A 141 19.02 1.27 6.76
C ARG A 141 20.18 1.50 7.73
N ALA A 142 20.52 0.52 8.56
CA ALA A 142 21.62 0.65 9.50
C ALA A 142 22.97 0.80 8.78
N THR A 143 23.20 0.04 7.70
CA THR A 143 24.40 0.11 6.86
C THR A 143 24.58 1.49 6.24
N PHE A 144 23.50 2.09 5.74
CA PHE A 144 23.49 3.44 5.19
C PHE A 144 23.91 4.48 6.21
N TRP A 145 23.40 4.40 7.45
CA TRP A 145 23.83 5.31 8.51
C TRP A 145 25.28 5.10 8.91
N VAL A 146 25.78 3.86 8.95
CA VAL A 146 27.21 3.61 9.18
C VAL A 146 28.04 4.26 8.07
N TYR A 147 27.69 4.05 6.80
CA TYR A 147 28.37 4.68 5.67
C TYR A 147 28.34 6.21 5.75
N LEU A 148 27.17 6.80 6.02
CA LEU A 148 27.02 8.26 6.09
C LEU A 148 27.91 8.89 7.17
N LEU A 149 28.10 8.19 8.30
CA LEU A 149 28.92 8.65 9.42
C LEU A 149 30.42 8.37 9.24
N SER A 150 30.79 7.23 8.67
CA SER A 150 32.20 6.80 8.56
C SER A 150 32.87 7.19 7.24
N GLN A 151 32.07 7.38 6.17
CA GLN A 151 32.52 7.50 4.78
C GLN A 151 33.35 6.29 4.28
N ASP A 152 33.31 5.16 4.99
CA ASP A 152 34.02 3.94 4.62
C ASP A 152 33.28 3.22 3.48
N LYS A 153 33.95 3.13 2.32
CA LYS A 153 33.41 2.54 1.08
C LYS A 153 32.96 1.10 1.25
N LYS A 154 33.51 0.35 2.21
CA LYS A 154 33.06 -1.02 2.50
C LYS A 154 31.55 -1.07 2.74
N TYR A 155 30.99 -0.10 3.45
CA TYR A 155 29.56 -0.06 3.74
C TYR A 155 28.73 0.38 2.52
N LEU A 156 29.30 1.18 1.63
CA LEU A 156 28.69 1.49 0.34
C LEU A 156 28.62 0.25 -0.55
N ASP A 157 29.70 -0.54 -0.60
CA ASP A 157 29.74 -1.80 -1.34
C ASP A 157 28.68 -2.78 -0.80
N MET A 158 28.53 -2.88 0.53
CA MET A 158 27.48 -3.69 1.16
C MET A 158 26.05 -3.25 0.77
N LEU A 159 25.79 -1.94 0.63
CA LEU A 159 24.49 -1.45 0.13
C LEU A 159 24.25 -1.85 -1.32
N ASN A 160 25.30 -1.78 -2.15
CA ASN A 160 25.25 -2.12 -3.58
C ASN A 160 25.09 -3.62 -3.83
N GLU A 161 25.52 -4.46 -2.89
CA GLU A 161 25.29 -5.91 -2.91
C GLU A 161 23.87 -6.31 -2.47
N SER A 162 23.10 -5.39 -1.86
CA SER A 162 21.74 -5.70 -1.41
C SER A 162 20.82 -6.02 -2.58
N LYS A 163 20.13 -7.15 -2.47
CA LYS A 163 19.06 -7.55 -3.40
C LYS A 163 17.71 -6.92 -3.05
N ASP A 164 17.59 -6.32 -1.88
CA ASP A 164 16.34 -5.66 -1.48
C ASP A 164 16.21 -4.31 -2.18
N VAL A 165 15.00 -4.00 -2.64
CA VAL A 165 14.69 -2.75 -3.34
C VAL A 165 14.08 -1.80 -2.33
N ASN A 166 14.92 -0.95 -1.74
CA ASN A 166 14.53 0.03 -0.74
C ASN A 166 15.26 1.36 -0.97
N ILE A 167 14.85 2.40 -0.22
CA ILE A 167 15.44 3.74 -0.35
C ILE A 167 16.96 3.74 -0.17
N TYR A 168 17.50 2.90 0.70
CA TYR A 168 18.92 2.88 1.05
C TYR A 168 19.77 2.16 0.00
N SER A 169 19.29 1.04 -0.57
CA SER A 169 19.97 0.38 -1.69
C SER A 169 19.96 1.24 -2.95
N LEU A 170 18.88 2.00 -3.20
CA LEU A 170 18.83 2.98 -4.29
C LEU A 170 19.79 4.16 -4.04
N LEU A 171 19.87 4.68 -2.81
CA LEU A 171 20.83 5.73 -2.46
C LEU A 171 22.28 5.25 -2.59
N GLY A 172 22.58 4.01 -2.15
CA GLY A 172 23.90 3.40 -2.35
C GLY A 172 24.28 3.34 -3.82
N ALA A 173 23.36 2.86 -4.66
CA ALA A 173 23.57 2.82 -6.10
C ALA A 173 23.77 4.21 -6.72
N ASP A 174 23.11 5.26 -6.20
CA ASP A 174 23.35 6.66 -6.62
C ASP A 174 24.74 7.14 -6.24
N PHE A 175 25.19 6.87 -5.01
CA PHE A 175 26.51 7.27 -4.55
C PHE A 175 27.65 6.56 -5.28
N ALA A 176 27.43 5.33 -5.70
CA ALA A 176 28.38 4.58 -6.52
C ALA A 176 28.22 4.80 -8.04
N ASN A 177 27.20 5.55 -8.46
CA ASN A 177 26.85 5.76 -9.87
C ASN A 177 26.67 4.44 -10.66
N ILE A 178 25.93 3.48 -10.08
CA ILE A 178 25.63 2.17 -10.67
C ILE A 178 24.12 1.99 -10.92
N GLU A 179 23.76 0.89 -11.57
CA GLU A 179 22.37 0.49 -11.80
C GLU A 179 21.65 0.11 -10.50
N TYR A 180 20.32 0.29 -10.48
CA TYR A 180 19.48 -0.13 -9.36
C TYR A 180 19.28 -1.65 -9.30
N PRO A 181 18.96 -2.20 -8.12
CA PRO A 181 18.70 -3.63 -7.98
C PRO A 181 17.60 -4.10 -8.94
N LYS A 182 17.80 -5.29 -9.52
CA LYS A 182 16.92 -5.83 -10.57
C LYS A 182 15.51 -6.07 -10.03
N THR A 183 14.52 -5.81 -10.88
CA THR A 183 13.09 -6.01 -10.60
C THR A 183 12.41 -6.73 -11.76
N ILE A 184 11.34 -7.46 -11.46
CA ILE A 184 10.59 -8.24 -12.44
C ILE A 184 9.31 -7.48 -12.82
N THR A 185 9.11 -7.28 -14.12
CA THR A 185 7.86 -6.73 -14.67
C THR A 185 7.29 -7.74 -15.66
N PRO A 186 6.35 -8.60 -15.21
CA PRO A 186 5.75 -9.58 -16.09
C PRO A 186 4.97 -8.92 -17.23
N LYS A 187 4.96 -9.60 -18.38
CA LYS A 187 4.12 -9.25 -19.53
C LYS A 187 3.42 -10.51 -19.98
N PHE A 188 2.09 -10.51 -19.92
CA PHE A 188 1.28 -11.67 -20.25
C PHE A 188 0.32 -11.35 -21.39
N LYS A 189 -0.31 -12.39 -21.92
CA LYS A 189 -1.32 -12.23 -22.96
C LYS A 189 -2.60 -11.67 -22.32
N ASP A 190 -3.26 -10.77 -23.04
CA ASP A 190 -4.58 -10.29 -22.70
C ASP A 190 -5.62 -11.33 -23.16
N VAL A 191 -6.10 -12.13 -22.20
CA VAL A 191 -7.08 -13.20 -22.43
C VAL A 191 -8.10 -13.16 -21.32
N LYS A 192 -9.37 -13.29 -21.70
CA LYS A 192 -10.45 -13.44 -20.73
C LYS A 192 -10.29 -14.75 -19.98
N ILE A 193 -10.22 -14.66 -18.65
CA ILE A 193 -10.22 -15.82 -17.77
C ILE A 193 -11.66 -16.17 -17.37
N SER A 194 -11.96 -17.46 -17.29
CA SER A 194 -13.23 -17.97 -16.76
C SER A 194 -13.04 -18.49 -15.33
N GLY A 195 -14.05 -18.32 -14.48
CA GLY A 195 -14.07 -18.92 -13.13
C GLY A 195 -13.31 -18.14 -12.05
N PHE A 196 -12.75 -16.97 -12.38
CA PHE A 196 -12.17 -16.05 -11.39
C PHE A 196 -12.53 -14.60 -11.71
N ASP A 197 -13.30 -13.97 -10.82
CA ASP A 197 -13.58 -12.54 -10.87
C ASP A 197 -12.55 -11.79 -10.03
N ILE A 198 -11.77 -10.91 -10.67
CA ILE A 198 -10.74 -10.10 -10.01
C ILE A 198 -11.31 -9.03 -9.08
N THR A 199 -12.60 -8.70 -9.24
CA THR A 199 -13.31 -7.67 -8.48
C THR A 199 -14.11 -8.24 -7.31
N ASP A 200 -14.26 -9.57 -7.20
CA ASP A 200 -14.99 -10.22 -6.10
C ASP A 200 -14.05 -10.50 -4.90
N PRO A 201 -14.25 -9.84 -3.74
CA PRO A 201 -13.45 -10.08 -2.54
C PRO A 201 -13.48 -11.53 -2.04
N ILE A 202 -14.58 -12.26 -2.24
CA ILE A 202 -14.69 -13.66 -1.84
C ILE A 202 -13.87 -14.57 -2.75
N HIS A 203 -13.74 -14.23 -4.04
CA HIS A 203 -12.80 -14.92 -4.93
C HIS A 203 -11.35 -14.71 -4.49
N TRP A 204 -10.98 -13.49 -4.11
CA TRP A 204 -9.68 -13.20 -3.54
C TRP A 204 -9.44 -13.95 -2.22
N ALA A 205 -10.42 -13.97 -1.31
CA ALA A 205 -10.33 -14.71 -0.05
C ALA A 205 -10.07 -16.22 -0.27
N ARG A 206 -10.76 -16.84 -1.24
CA ARG A 206 -10.56 -18.25 -1.60
C ARG A 206 -9.16 -18.50 -2.17
N LEU A 207 -8.65 -17.56 -2.97
CA LEU A 207 -7.29 -17.65 -3.49
C LEU A 207 -6.25 -17.52 -2.36
N LYS A 208 -6.43 -16.59 -1.42
CA LYS A 208 -5.54 -16.48 -0.24
C LYS A 208 -5.48 -17.77 0.57
N GLN A 209 -6.62 -18.43 0.81
CA GLN A 209 -6.62 -19.73 1.51
C GLN A 209 -5.71 -20.74 0.80
N LYS A 210 -5.75 -20.80 -0.55
CA LYS A 210 -4.83 -21.65 -1.32
C LYS A 210 -3.38 -21.20 -1.23
N ILE A 211 -3.11 -19.90 -1.29
CA ILE A 211 -1.75 -19.34 -1.21
C ILE A 211 -1.07 -19.71 0.11
N PHE A 212 -1.83 -19.76 1.21
CA PHE A 212 -1.29 -20.04 2.54
C PHE A 212 -1.53 -21.48 3.02
N ASP A 213 -2.13 -22.34 2.18
CA ASP A 213 -2.23 -23.77 2.45
C ASP A 213 -0.86 -24.44 2.20
N PRO A 214 -0.25 -25.08 3.21
CA PRO A 214 1.07 -25.72 3.07
C PRO A 214 1.12 -26.82 2.02
N ASN A 215 -0.03 -27.38 1.60
CA ASN A 215 -0.10 -28.42 0.58
C ASN A 215 -0.22 -27.87 -0.85
N THR A 216 -0.37 -26.55 -1.02
CA THR A 216 -0.51 -25.96 -2.34
C THR A 216 0.84 -25.76 -3.01
N ASN A 217 1.02 -26.33 -4.21
CA ASN A 217 2.12 -25.96 -5.08
C ASN A 217 1.89 -24.53 -5.64
N LEU A 218 2.64 -23.56 -5.11
CA LEU A 218 2.48 -22.16 -5.48
C LEU A 218 2.94 -21.85 -6.91
N ASP A 219 3.83 -22.64 -7.49
CA ASP A 219 4.28 -22.45 -8.87
C ASP A 219 3.18 -22.86 -9.85
N ASP A 220 2.57 -24.03 -9.62
CA ASP A 220 1.41 -24.49 -10.40
C ASP A 220 0.21 -23.56 -10.22
N LEU A 221 0.04 -23.00 -9.01
CA LEU A 221 -1.00 -22.02 -8.75
C LEU A 221 -0.74 -20.72 -9.52
N ALA A 222 0.50 -20.20 -9.51
CA ALA A 222 0.86 -18.97 -10.21
C ALA A 222 0.60 -19.06 -11.71
N GLU A 223 0.94 -20.18 -12.35
CA GLU A 223 0.74 -20.37 -13.80
C GLU A 223 -0.75 -20.24 -14.21
N LYS A 224 -1.70 -20.55 -13.32
CA LYS A 224 -3.15 -20.34 -13.56
C LYS A 224 -3.56 -18.87 -13.65
N PHE A 225 -2.72 -17.95 -13.16
CA PHE A 225 -2.96 -16.50 -13.14
C PHE A 225 -2.04 -15.74 -14.11
N LYS A 226 -1.40 -16.43 -15.06
CA LYS A 226 -0.45 -15.87 -16.02
C LYS A 226 -1.13 -15.14 -17.20
N TYR A 227 -1.99 -14.19 -16.88
CA TYR A 227 -2.74 -13.37 -17.84
C TYR A 227 -2.63 -11.90 -17.48
N ASP A 228 -2.80 -11.00 -18.44
CA ASP A 228 -2.62 -9.56 -18.22
C ASP A 228 -3.50 -9.04 -17.07
N ILE A 229 -4.79 -9.38 -17.12
CA ILE A 229 -5.80 -9.00 -16.11
C ILE A 229 -5.52 -9.58 -14.70
N THR A 230 -4.78 -10.69 -14.60
CA THR A 230 -4.39 -11.33 -13.33
C THR A 230 -2.91 -11.21 -12.99
N THR A 231 -2.17 -10.35 -13.69
CA THR A 231 -0.77 -10.04 -13.37
C THR A 231 -0.55 -9.68 -11.89
N PRO A 232 -1.44 -8.91 -11.21
CA PRO A 232 -1.35 -8.70 -9.77
C PRO A 232 -1.34 -9.99 -8.95
N HIS A 233 -2.24 -10.91 -9.26
CA HIS A 233 -2.39 -12.19 -8.57
C HIS A 233 -1.19 -13.09 -8.81
N TYR A 234 -0.75 -13.23 -10.07
CA TYR A 234 0.49 -13.95 -10.41
C TYR A 234 1.68 -13.42 -9.61
N SER A 235 1.88 -12.10 -9.63
CA SER A 235 3.01 -11.45 -8.96
C SER A 235 2.97 -11.66 -7.45
N TYR A 236 1.78 -11.65 -6.85
CA TYR A 236 1.58 -11.93 -5.44
C TYR A 236 1.96 -13.38 -5.10
N ILE A 237 1.41 -14.35 -5.84
CA ILE A 237 1.66 -15.79 -5.61
C ILE A 237 3.16 -16.08 -5.73
N ARG A 238 3.81 -15.58 -6.79
CA ARG A 238 5.26 -15.76 -7.00
C ARG A 238 6.12 -15.10 -5.92
N SER A 239 5.70 -13.93 -5.43
CA SER A 239 6.38 -13.28 -4.31
C SER A 239 6.33 -14.17 -3.06
N VAL A 240 5.20 -14.82 -2.78
CA VAL A 240 5.08 -15.77 -1.66
C VAL A 240 5.91 -17.03 -1.91
N ALA A 241 5.81 -17.63 -3.11
CA ALA A 241 6.52 -18.85 -3.49
C ALA A 241 8.03 -18.73 -3.31
N THR A 242 8.58 -17.57 -3.69
CA THR A 242 10.02 -17.28 -3.60
C THR A 242 10.47 -16.69 -2.27
N LYS A 243 9.57 -16.66 -1.27
CA LYS A 243 9.83 -16.02 0.04
C LYS A 243 10.32 -14.57 -0.10
N TYR A 244 9.72 -13.85 -1.05
CA TYR A 244 10.00 -12.44 -1.37
C TYR A 244 11.41 -12.15 -1.88
N THR A 245 12.13 -13.17 -2.39
CA THR A 245 13.45 -12.94 -3.03
C THR A 245 13.30 -12.43 -4.47
N GLU A 246 12.20 -12.73 -5.15
CA GLU A 246 11.83 -12.13 -6.42
C GLU A 246 11.01 -10.85 -6.20
N ILE A 247 11.50 -9.71 -6.73
CA ILE A 247 10.87 -8.41 -6.50
C ILE A 247 10.05 -7.96 -7.72
N TYR A 248 8.73 -8.10 -7.60
CA TYR A 248 7.78 -7.75 -8.66
C TYR A 248 7.35 -6.28 -8.64
N TYR A 249 7.33 -5.69 -9.84
CA TYR A 249 6.85 -4.35 -10.17
C TYR A 249 6.04 -4.41 -11.48
N PRO A 250 4.82 -4.98 -11.43
CA PRO A 250 3.96 -5.09 -12.61
C PRO A 250 3.39 -3.73 -13.02
N LEU A 251 2.93 -3.63 -14.27
CA LEU A 251 2.27 -2.44 -14.82
C LEU A 251 0.85 -2.80 -15.30
N PRO A 252 -0.07 -3.21 -14.41
CA PRO A 252 -1.45 -3.51 -14.83
C PRO A 252 -2.22 -2.22 -15.18
N TYR A 253 -3.33 -2.35 -15.91
CA TYR A 253 -4.28 -1.26 -16.19
C TYR A 253 -3.64 -0.01 -16.84
N ARG A 254 -2.66 -0.22 -17.74
CA ARG A 254 -1.89 0.88 -18.35
C ARG A 254 -2.75 1.84 -19.16
N ASP A 255 -3.78 1.32 -19.77
CA ASP A 255 -4.76 2.07 -20.56
C ASP A 255 -5.49 3.11 -19.70
N ALA A 256 -5.86 2.78 -18.47
CA ALA A 256 -6.48 3.70 -17.50
C ALA A 256 -5.59 4.92 -17.16
N LEU A 257 -4.27 4.76 -17.26
CA LEU A 257 -3.28 5.74 -16.85
C LEU A 257 -2.61 6.46 -18.03
N ARG A 258 -2.85 5.99 -19.27
CA ARG A 258 -2.10 6.41 -20.46
C ARG A 258 -2.13 7.91 -20.75
N SER A 259 -3.24 8.58 -20.42
CA SER A 259 -3.41 10.02 -20.66
C SER A 259 -2.83 10.91 -19.55
N LEU A 260 -2.35 10.33 -18.44
CA LEU A 260 -1.79 11.09 -17.32
C LEU A 260 -0.29 11.36 -17.55
N PRO A 261 0.26 12.44 -16.98
CA PRO A 261 1.71 12.66 -16.94
C PRO A 261 2.46 11.48 -16.29
N ILE A 262 3.69 11.20 -16.70
CA ILE A 262 4.47 10.03 -16.24
C ILE A 262 4.63 10.05 -14.71
N GLU A 263 4.87 11.21 -14.11
CA GLU A 263 4.98 11.41 -12.66
C GLU A 263 3.68 10.99 -11.96
N ARG A 264 2.53 11.36 -12.54
CA ARG A 264 1.22 10.99 -11.99
C ARG A 264 0.96 9.49 -12.13
N GLN A 265 1.34 8.88 -13.26
CA GLN A 265 1.26 7.43 -13.42
C GLN A 265 2.16 6.73 -12.39
N ALA A 266 3.40 7.19 -12.23
CA ALA A 266 4.37 6.60 -11.32
C ALA A 266 3.91 6.64 -9.87
N ILE A 267 3.34 7.75 -9.39
CA ILE A 267 2.85 7.83 -8.00
C ILE A 267 1.60 6.98 -7.77
N LEU A 268 0.70 6.87 -8.76
CA LEU A 268 -0.46 5.96 -8.68
C LEU A 268 0.00 4.49 -8.62
N TYR A 269 0.94 4.09 -9.49
CA TYR A 269 1.56 2.77 -9.44
C TYR A 269 2.30 2.52 -8.11
N ALA A 270 3.01 3.52 -7.59
CA ALA A 270 3.76 3.41 -6.36
C ALA A 270 2.88 3.19 -5.13
N ILE A 271 1.76 3.92 -5.06
CA ILE A 271 0.74 3.78 -4.03
C ILE A 271 0.04 2.43 -4.16
N ALA A 272 -0.50 2.09 -5.35
CA ALA A 272 -1.19 0.82 -5.58
C ALA A 272 -0.32 -0.41 -5.22
N ARG A 273 0.98 -0.36 -5.58
CA ARG A 273 1.94 -1.40 -5.19
C ARG A 273 2.05 -1.50 -3.68
N GLN A 274 2.18 -0.39 -2.98
CA GLN A 274 2.36 -0.36 -1.53
C GLN A 274 1.07 -0.77 -0.79
N GLU A 275 -0.08 -0.33 -1.26
CA GLU A 275 -1.39 -0.54 -0.62
C GLU A 275 -1.87 -1.97 -0.73
N SER A 276 -1.81 -2.57 -1.92
CA SER A 276 -2.49 -3.84 -2.18
C SER A 276 -1.70 -4.81 -3.05
N ARG A 277 -0.51 -4.43 -3.52
CA ARG A 277 0.19 -5.13 -4.63
C ARG A 277 -0.72 -5.26 -5.86
N PHE A 278 -1.54 -4.25 -6.12
CA PHE A 278 -2.51 -4.16 -7.23
C PHE A 278 -3.68 -5.13 -7.16
N ILE A 279 -3.92 -5.82 -6.04
CA ILE A 279 -5.07 -6.72 -5.89
C ILE A 279 -6.37 -5.89 -5.87
N PRO A 280 -7.25 -5.99 -6.89
CA PRO A 280 -8.42 -5.12 -7.00
C PRO A 280 -9.40 -5.34 -5.86
N ALA A 281 -9.70 -6.59 -5.53
CA ALA A 281 -10.65 -6.94 -4.46
C ALA A 281 -10.05 -6.96 -3.04
N SER A 282 -8.97 -6.21 -2.79
CA SER A 282 -8.30 -6.18 -1.49
C SER A 282 -9.15 -5.45 -0.43
N VAL A 283 -9.27 -6.05 0.75
CA VAL A 283 -9.96 -5.49 1.91
C VAL A 283 -9.01 -5.45 3.11
N SER A 284 -8.78 -4.27 3.67
CA SER A 284 -7.95 -4.12 4.86
C SER A 284 -8.69 -4.52 6.14
N ARG A 285 -7.93 -4.74 7.23
CA ARG A 285 -8.50 -4.95 8.57
C ARG A 285 -9.37 -3.79 9.06
N SER A 286 -9.16 -2.57 8.56
CA SER A 286 -9.97 -1.38 8.88
C SER A 286 -11.05 -1.07 7.83
N PHE A 287 -11.21 -1.97 6.85
CA PHE A 287 -12.08 -1.83 5.68
C PHE A 287 -11.69 -0.71 4.72
N ALA A 288 -10.39 -0.49 4.52
CA ALA A 288 -9.90 0.19 3.33
C ALA A 288 -10.05 -0.75 2.13
N LEU A 289 -10.55 -0.24 1.00
CA LEU A 289 -11.09 -1.05 -0.09
C LEU A 289 -10.34 -0.82 -1.40
N GLY A 290 -10.30 -1.84 -2.23
CA GLY A 290 -9.77 -1.72 -3.59
C GLY A 290 -8.25 -1.84 -3.65
N MET A 291 -7.72 -1.91 -4.86
CA MET A 291 -6.26 -1.88 -5.07
C MET A 291 -5.58 -0.60 -4.56
N MET A 292 -6.36 0.46 -4.34
CA MET A 292 -5.88 1.75 -3.83
C MET A 292 -6.16 1.97 -2.34
N GLN A 293 -6.78 0.99 -1.66
CA GLN A 293 -7.11 1.01 -0.23
C GLN A 293 -7.79 2.32 0.22
N ILE A 294 -8.86 2.69 -0.48
CA ILE A 294 -9.61 3.91 -0.16
C ILE A 294 -10.60 3.61 0.98
N MET A 295 -10.60 4.46 2.00
CA MET A 295 -11.53 4.33 3.12
C MET A 295 -12.97 4.67 2.73
N PRO A 296 -14.00 4.01 3.30
CA PRO A 296 -15.40 4.22 2.92
C PRO A 296 -15.89 5.67 3.04
N PHE A 297 -15.40 6.43 4.03
CA PHE A 297 -15.77 7.85 4.18
C PHE A 297 -15.23 8.69 3.01
N LEU A 298 -14.04 8.37 2.51
CA LEU A 298 -13.42 9.07 1.39
C LEU A 298 -14.08 8.69 0.07
N ILE A 299 -14.46 7.42 -0.12
CA ILE A 299 -15.27 6.98 -1.27
C ILE A 299 -16.57 7.78 -1.34
N LYS A 300 -17.29 7.90 -0.22
CA LYS A 300 -18.54 8.68 -0.12
C LYS A 300 -18.33 10.15 -0.46
N HIS A 301 -17.25 10.74 0.07
CA HIS A 301 -16.92 12.13 -0.18
C HIS A 301 -16.61 12.40 -1.66
N ILE A 302 -15.75 11.58 -2.27
CA ILE A 302 -15.38 11.71 -3.68
C ILE A 302 -16.59 11.46 -4.60
N ALA A 303 -17.40 10.43 -4.32
CA ALA A 303 -18.62 10.18 -5.08
C ALA A 303 -19.56 11.41 -5.05
N SER A 304 -19.73 12.03 -3.89
CA SER A 304 -20.53 13.25 -3.74
C SER A 304 -19.94 14.43 -4.52
N GLU A 305 -18.62 14.66 -4.46
CA GLU A 305 -17.98 15.73 -5.24
C GLU A 305 -18.11 15.53 -6.75
N ARG A 306 -18.24 14.28 -7.19
CA ARG A 306 -18.38 13.88 -8.59
C ARG A 306 -19.83 13.79 -9.06
N GLY A 307 -20.81 13.95 -8.17
CA GLY A 307 -22.23 13.77 -8.49
C GLY A 307 -22.62 12.32 -8.81
N GLU A 308 -21.85 11.35 -8.30
CA GLU A 308 -22.04 9.93 -8.54
C GLU A 308 -22.78 9.26 -7.37
N SER A 309 -23.55 8.21 -7.65
CA SER A 309 -24.19 7.41 -6.60
C SER A 309 -23.14 6.69 -5.74
N VAL A 310 -23.39 6.58 -4.44
CA VAL A 310 -22.48 5.88 -3.53
C VAL A 310 -22.75 4.37 -3.57
N ASN A 311 -21.80 3.63 -4.14
CA ASN A 311 -21.63 2.20 -3.88
C ASN A 311 -20.16 1.93 -3.52
N LEU A 312 -19.92 1.28 -2.38
CA LEU A 312 -18.56 1.02 -1.92
C LEU A 312 -17.86 -0.06 -2.76
N ASP A 313 -18.61 -1.02 -3.29
CA ASP A 313 -18.06 -2.16 -4.03
C ASP A 313 -17.52 -1.73 -5.40
N ASP A 314 -17.96 -0.58 -5.93
CA ASP A 314 -17.46 -0.02 -7.18
C ASP A 314 -15.94 0.20 -7.15
N ILE A 315 -15.35 0.37 -5.96
CA ILE A 315 -13.90 0.59 -5.83
C ILE A 315 -13.07 -0.69 -6.00
N PHE A 316 -13.71 -1.86 -6.08
CA PHE A 316 -13.03 -3.10 -6.48
C PHE A 316 -12.80 -3.17 -7.99
N ASP A 317 -13.48 -2.32 -8.79
CA ASP A 317 -13.10 -2.06 -10.17
C ASP A 317 -11.78 -1.25 -10.20
N PRO A 318 -10.69 -1.78 -10.79
CA PRO A 318 -9.42 -1.07 -10.93
C PRO A 318 -9.54 0.32 -11.55
N TYR A 319 -10.41 0.49 -12.55
CA TYR A 319 -10.55 1.77 -13.27
C TYR A 319 -11.18 2.83 -12.37
N LYS A 320 -12.22 2.46 -11.63
CA LYS A 320 -12.86 3.32 -10.62
C LYS A 320 -11.89 3.67 -9.48
N ALA A 321 -11.14 2.67 -8.99
CA ALA A 321 -10.15 2.85 -7.95
C ALA A 321 -9.08 3.88 -8.36
N LEU A 322 -8.51 3.74 -9.56
CA LEU A 322 -7.52 4.67 -10.11
C LEU A 322 -8.12 6.06 -10.32
N GLN A 323 -9.36 6.16 -10.82
CA GLN A 323 -10.04 7.44 -10.99
C GLN A 323 -10.22 8.18 -9.66
N TYR A 324 -10.69 7.50 -8.62
CA TYR A 324 -10.92 8.10 -7.30
C TYR A 324 -9.60 8.47 -6.63
N SER A 325 -8.57 7.62 -6.72
CA SER A 325 -7.25 7.96 -6.20
C SER A 325 -6.63 9.13 -6.95
N ASN A 326 -6.77 9.21 -8.28
CA ASN A 326 -6.28 10.36 -9.05
C ASN A 326 -6.99 11.65 -8.64
N HIS A 327 -8.31 11.60 -8.38
CA HIS A 327 -9.07 12.72 -7.83
C HIS A 327 -8.54 13.14 -6.46
N HIS A 328 -8.29 12.18 -5.56
CA HIS A 328 -7.73 12.47 -4.25
C HIS A 328 -6.32 13.06 -4.33
N LEU A 329 -5.47 12.55 -5.22
CA LEU A 329 -4.14 13.09 -5.47
C LEU A 329 -4.18 14.52 -6.02
N ASN A 330 -5.15 14.87 -6.87
CA ASN A 330 -5.35 16.27 -7.30
C ASN A 330 -5.62 17.21 -6.12
N TYR A 331 -6.29 16.73 -5.07
CA TYR A 331 -6.47 17.50 -3.85
C TYR A 331 -5.15 17.63 -3.05
N LEU A 332 -4.37 16.56 -2.94
CA LEU A 332 -3.08 16.59 -2.23
C LEU A 332 -2.05 17.49 -2.91
N ASP A 333 -1.99 17.48 -4.24
CA ASP A 333 -1.07 18.29 -5.06
C ASP A 333 -1.25 19.79 -4.87
N LYS A 334 -2.42 20.26 -4.39
CA LYS A 334 -2.63 21.67 -4.03
C LYS A 334 -1.75 22.13 -2.87
N TYR A 335 -1.17 21.19 -2.12
CA TYR A 335 -0.48 21.47 -0.87
C TYR A 335 0.88 20.80 -0.74
N LEU A 336 1.17 19.78 -1.56
CA LEU A 336 2.34 18.92 -1.43
C LEU A 336 2.91 18.67 -2.83
N HIS A 337 4.18 19.03 -3.05
CA HIS A 337 4.81 18.85 -4.37
C HIS A 337 5.87 17.74 -4.40
N HIS A 338 6.24 17.18 -3.25
CA HIS A 338 7.19 16.07 -3.17
C HIS A 338 6.48 14.71 -2.97
N PRO A 339 6.80 13.65 -3.75
CA PRO A 339 6.10 12.36 -3.68
C PRO A 339 6.14 11.70 -2.29
N LEU A 340 7.21 11.90 -1.52
CA LEU A 340 7.28 11.45 -0.12
C LEU A 340 6.19 12.06 0.77
N PHE A 341 5.93 13.37 0.64
CA PHE A 341 4.92 14.04 1.43
C PHE A 341 3.51 13.65 0.97
N THR A 342 3.31 13.50 -0.34
CA THR A 342 2.07 12.92 -0.90
C THR A 342 1.82 11.53 -0.32
N ALA A 343 2.84 10.68 -0.22
CA ALA A 343 2.71 9.36 0.39
C ALA A 343 2.32 9.44 1.88
N TYR A 344 2.96 10.31 2.67
CA TYR A 344 2.58 10.53 4.07
C TYR A 344 1.12 10.99 4.20
N ALA A 345 0.66 11.89 3.32
CA ALA A 345 -0.69 12.41 3.37
C ALA A 345 -1.74 11.39 2.90
N TYR A 346 -1.39 10.52 1.95
CA TYR A 346 -2.28 9.44 1.50
C TYR A 346 -2.54 8.43 2.63
N ASN A 347 -1.48 8.02 3.35
CA ASN A 347 -1.59 7.05 4.43
C ASN A 347 -2.12 7.66 5.76
N ALA A 348 -1.55 8.78 6.21
CA ALA A 348 -1.82 9.33 7.55
C ALA A 348 -2.68 10.62 7.52
N GLY A 349 -3.12 11.04 6.34
CA GLY A 349 -3.94 12.22 6.14
C GLY A 349 -3.14 13.52 6.03
N ILE A 350 -3.65 14.44 5.20
CA ILE A 350 -3.00 15.73 4.91
C ILE A 350 -2.78 16.61 6.15
N GLY A 351 -3.68 16.53 7.14
CA GLY A 351 -3.55 17.30 8.38
C GLY A 351 -2.31 16.93 9.18
N PHE A 352 -1.99 15.63 9.24
CA PHE A 352 -0.75 15.14 9.84
C PHE A 352 0.48 15.66 9.07
N THR A 353 0.49 15.47 7.75
CA THR A 353 1.63 15.84 6.90
C THR A 353 1.90 17.34 6.93
N ARG A 354 0.86 18.18 6.87
CA ARG A 354 1.01 19.64 6.95
C ARG A 354 1.59 20.09 8.29
N ARG A 355 1.19 19.46 9.41
CA ARG A 355 1.80 19.74 10.72
C ARG A 355 3.27 19.32 10.74
N LEU A 356 3.58 18.15 10.18
CA LEU A 356 4.94 17.61 10.10
C LEU A 356 5.89 18.56 9.34
N ILE A 357 5.56 18.94 8.11
CA ILE A 357 6.44 19.75 7.24
C ILE A 357 6.57 21.22 7.67
N ARG A 358 5.63 21.69 8.52
CA ARG A 358 5.68 23.04 9.11
C ARG A 358 6.53 23.13 10.36
N ARG A 359 6.94 22.00 10.94
CA ARG A 359 7.86 22.02 12.07
C ARG A 359 9.21 22.61 11.66
N ASN A 360 9.81 23.41 12.53
CA ASN A 360 11.11 24.03 12.28
C ASN A 360 12.27 23.03 12.35
N ASP A 361 12.05 21.86 12.95
CA ASP A 361 13.07 20.82 13.17
C ASP A 361 13.00 19.65 12.18
N MET A 362 12.20 19.78 11.10
CA MET A 362 11.94 18.73 10.11
C MET A 362 12.09 19.28 8.68
N PHE A 363 12.85 18.56 7.85
CA PHE A 363 13.06 18.80 6.41
C PHE A 363 13.52 20.23 6.10
N LYS A 364 14.55 20.70 6.82
CA LYS A 364 15.19 22.02 6.62
C LYS A 364 16.66 21.83 6.29
N THR A 365 17.23 22.75 5.50
CA THR A 365 18.59 22.71 4.92
C THR A 365 19.74 22.84 5.93
N THR A 366 19.47 22.82 7.24
CA THR A 366 20.42 23.33 8.26
C THR A 366 21.23 22.25 8.99
N GLY A 367 21.24 20.99 8.54
CA GLY A 367 21.93 19.89 9.23
C GLY A 367 22.76 18.98 8.32
N PRO A 368 23.91 18.44 8.78
CA PRO A 368 24.82 17.63 7.96
C PRO A 368 24.22 16.30 7.48
N TYR A 369 23.17 15.81 8.16
CA TYR A 369 22.50 14.56 7.85
C TYR A 369 21.06 14.76 7.34
N GLU A 370 20.67 16.00 7.05
CA GLU A 370 19.36 16.29 6.45
C GLU A 370 19.40 16.03 4.93
N PRO A 371 18.34 15.45 4.35
CA PRO A 371 17.01 15.20 4.93
C PRO A 371 16.84 13.79 5.53
N TYR A 372 17.89 12.96 5.52
CA TYR A 372 17.83 11.57 5.99
C TYR A 372 17.40 11.50 7.47
N LEU A 373 17.95 12.39 8.29
CA LEU A 373 17.59 12.48 9.71
C LEU A 373 16.10 12.81 9.91
N SER A 374 15.55 13.75 9.15
CA SER A 374 14.12 14.07 9.17
C SER A 374 13.25 12.89 8.75
N ILE A 375 13.64 12.13 7.72
CA ILE A 375 12.94 10.91 7.32
C ILE A 375 12.87 9.92 8.50
N GLU A 376 13.96 9.70 9.23
CA GLU A 376 13.97 8.77 10.37
C GLU A 376 13.20 9.28 11.60
N ARG A 377 12.99 10.59 11.71
CA ARG A 377 12.34 11.24 12.87
C ARG A 377 10.84 11.43 12.74
N VAL A 378 10.23 11.08 11.61
CA VAL A 378 8.77 11.13 11.45
C VAL A 378 8.13 10.21 12.50
N GLU A 379 7.52 10.75 13.55
CA GLU A 379 7.10 9.98 14.74
C GLU A 379 6.09 8.87 14.44
N ASN A 380 5.16 9.11 13.51
CA ASN A 380 4.24 8.08 13.04
C ASN A 380 5.03 7.02 12.24
N ALA A 381 5.30 5.88 12.87
CA ALA A 381 6.10 4.80 12.30
C ALA A 381 5.49 4.19 11.04
N GLU A 382 4.15 4.07 10.99
CA GLU A 382 3.45 3.57 9.80
C GLU A 382 3.66 4.52 8.63
N ALA A 383 3.38 5.81 8.82
CA ALA A 383 3.57 6.83 7.79
C ALA A 383 5.03 6.90 7.34
N ARG A 384 5.98 6.86 8.28
CA ARG A 384 7.43 6.90 8.02
C ARG A 384 7.86 5.77 7.08
N GLU A 385 7.51 4.54 7.41
CA GLU A 385 7.87 3.36 6.60
C GLU A 385 7.08 3.29 5.30
N TYR A 386 5.80 3.70 5.30
CA TYR A 386 4.98 3.82 4.12
C TYR A 386 5.61 4.79 3.11
N GLY A 387 5.99 5.99 3.55
CA GLY A 387 6.58 7.01 2.68
C GLY A 387 7.90 6.55 2.05
N LYS A 388 8.80 5.91 2.82
CA LYS A 388 10.04 5.32 2.28
C LYS A 388 9.75 4.31 1.16
N LYS A 389 8.77 3.43 1.38
CA LYS A 389 8.38 2.40 0.40
C LYS A 389 7.72 3.00 -0.83
N VAL A 390 6.80 3.96 -0.69
CA VAL A 390 6.17 4.62 -1.83
C VAL A 390 7.18 5.46 -2.60
N LEU A 391 8.10 6.17 -1.95
CA LEU A 391 9.15 6.93 -2.65
C LEU A 391 10.08 5.99 -3.44
N THR A 392 10.46 4.86 -2.85
CA THR A 392 11.21 3.79 -3.56
C THR A 392 10.42 3.31 -4.78
N ASN A 393 9.14 2.97 -4.58
CA ASN A 393 8.30 2.48 -5.66
C ASN A 393 8.15 3.52 -6.78
N TYR A 394 8.00 4.80 -6.41
CA TYR A 394 7.88 5.93 -7.34
C TYR A 394 9.09 6.00 -8.25
N VAL A 395 10.30 5.96 -7.69
CA VAL A 395 11.55 5.97 -8.47
C VAL A 395 11.62 4.76 -9.41
N VAL A 396 11.28 3.56 -8.93
CA VAL A 396 11.28 2.37 -9.79
C VAL A 396 10.28 2.48 -10.93
N TYR A 397 9.07 3.00 -10.68
CA TYR A 397 8.06 3.17 -11.72
C TYR A 397 8.38 4.30 -12.70
N MET A 398 8.97 5.41 -12.27
CA MET A 398 9.49 6.45 -13.17
C MET A 398 10.45 5.85 -14.20
N ASN A 399 11.42 5.05 -13.74
CA ASN A 399 12.37 4.38 -14.63
C ASN A 399 11.68 3.37 -15.57
N LYS A 400 10.72 2.57 -15.07
CA LYS A 400 9.96 1.61 -15.89
C LYS A 400 9.04 2.26 -16.93
N LEU A 401 8.60 3.49 -16.66
CA LEU A 401 7.80 4.30 -17.58
C LEU A 401 8.66 5.11 -18.55
N GLY A 402 9.98 4.96 -18.52
CA GLY A 402 10.89 5.61 -19.46
C GLY A 402 11.31 7.02 -19.06
N SER A 403 11.13 7.41 -17.80
CA SER A 403 11.64 8.67 -17.25
C SER A 403 12.77 8.39 -16.25
N PRO A 404 14.05 8.39 -16.70
CA PRO A 404 15.20 8.13 -15.84
C PRO A 404 15.17 9.03 -14.61
N THR A 405 15.15 8.43 -13.42
CA THR A 405 15.01 9.16 -12.15
C THR A 405 15.91 8.52 -11.12
N ARG A 406 16.69 9.35 -10.41
CA ARG A 406 17.56 8.91 -9.31
C ARG A 406 16.97 9.31 -7.95
N MET A 407 17.22 8.51 -6.92
CA MET A 407 16.69 8.68 -5.56
C MET A 407 17.32 9.87 -4.84
N TYR A 408 18.63 10.04 -4.93
CA TYR A 408 19.40 11.07 -4.25
C TYR A 408 18.91 12.48 -4.62
N PRO A 409 18.80 12.87 -5.90
CA PRO A 409 18.26 14.19 -6.25
C PRO A 409 16.86 14.45 -5.67
N LEU A 410 15.97 13.46 -5.71
CA LEU A 410 14.63 13.58 -5.11
C LEU A 410 14.72 13.76 -3.60
N VAL A 411 15.51 12.94 -2.91
CA VAL A 411 15.70 13.07 -1.46
C VAL A 411 16.25 14.46 -1.12
N GLN A 412 17.22 14.99 -1.87
CA GLN A 412 17.76 16.32 -1.65
C GLN A 412 16.73 17.45 -1.85
N MET A 413 15.71 17.28 -2.69
CA MET A 413 14.63 18.27 -2.85
C MET A 413 13.84 18.49 -1.54
N LEU A 414 13.84 17.53 -0.62
CA LEU A 414 13.17 17.65 0.69
C LEU A 414 13.77 18.77 1.56
N ASN A 415 15.05 19.08 1.40
CA ASN A 415 15.73 20.11 2.19
C ASN A 415 15.20 21.53 1.95
N ASN A 416 14.41 21.73 0.88
CA ASN A 416 13.83 23.02 0.54
C ASN A 416 12.48 23.27 1.24
N GLY A 417 11.92 22.27 1.94
CA GLY A 417 10.85 22.38 2.94
C GLY A 417 9.56 23.16 2.59
N GLN A 418 9.41 23.67 1.37
CA GLN A 418 8.42 24.70 1.00
C GLN A 418 8.03 24.74 -0.48
N LYS A 419 8.32 23.71 -1.26
CA LYS A 419 7.57 23.50 -2.51
C LYS A 419 6.85 22.19 -2.34
#